data_AF-A0A4U7F026-F1
#
_entry.id   AF-A0A4U7F026-F1
#
_cell.length_a   1.000
_cell.length_b   1.000
_cell.length_c   1.000
_cell.angle_alpha   90.00
_cell.angle_beta   90.00
_cell.angle_gamma   90.00
#
_symmetry.space_group_name_H-M   'P 1'
#
loop_
_entity.id
_entity.type
_entity.pdbx_description
1 polymer ?
#
loop_
_entity_poly.entity_id
_entity_poly.type
_entity_poly.pdbx_seq_one_letter_code
_entity_poly.pdbx_strand_id
1 'polypeptide(L)'
;MSDTPETPDATATTPETADDDDPGDREAYADLGATTEAAMDIAETSMDRVHELVPQETLADRLRAKSVHATGDPEFQHLVRFIGADESEPVRAGARAVLDERPIVTDITMVKAGITGRGHDCAVRKAIGNGAELAAETGMTRTAAAVLELDSEGVYDGAIAVVGNAPTAALALADCIEDGTRPAVVVATPVGFVKAADSRERLREVCAAHGVPA
;
A
#
# COMPACT_ATOMS: atom_id res chain seq x y z
N MET A 1 -83.30 23.60 0.61
CA MET A 1 -82.80 22.39 -0.06
C MET A 1 -81.49 22.78 -0.72
N SER A 2 -80.30 22.37 -0.32
CA SER A 2 -79.83 21.48 0.75
C SER A 2 -78.33 21.78 0.89
N ASP A 3 -77.85 21.75 2.14
CA ASP A 3 -76.45 21.86 2.55
C ASP A 3 -75.53 20.74 2.02
N THR A 4 -74.24 21.09 1.90
CA THR A 4 -73.02 20.40 2.39
C THR A 4 -71.91 20.21 1.33
N PRO A 5 -70.63 20.48 1.67
CA PRO A 5 -69.52 20.66 0.71
C PRO A 5 -68.57 19.45 0.63
N GLU A 6 -67.69 19.41 -0.38
CA GLU A 6 -66.53 18.51 -0.40
C GLU A 6 -65.21 19.22 -0.79
N THR A 7 -64.18 18.72 -0.14
CA THR A 7 -62.83 19.22 0.18
C THR A 7 -61.87 19.31 -1.04
N PRO A 8 -60.87 20.22 -1.03
CA PRO A 8 -59.80 20.21 -2.01
C PRO A 8 -58.72 19.18 -1.63
N ASP A 9 -58.44 18.23 -2.53
CA ASP A 9 -57.30 17.31 -2.38
C ASP A 9 -56.03 17.97 -2.91
N ALA A 10 -55.11 18.26 -2.00
CA ALA A 10 -53.79 18.79 -2.26
C ALA A 10 -52.86 17.63 -2.58
N THR A 11 -52.64 17.36 -3.87
CA THR A 11 -51.61 16.45 -4.32
C THR A 11 -50.25 17.12 -4.12
N ALA A 12 -49.62 16.82 -3.00
CA ALA A 12 -48.23 17.18 -2.72
C ALA A 12 -47.31 16.50 -3.74
N THR A 13 -46.56 17.31 -4.47
CA THR A 13 -45.45 16.88 -5.32
C THR A 13 -44.31 16.43 -4.41
N THR A 14 -44.12 15.11 -4.29
CA THR A 14 -42.88 14.54 -3.75
C THR A 14 -41.74 14.89 -4.69
N PRO A 15 -40.61 15.45 -4.23
CA PRO A 15 -39.44 15.56 -5.08
C PRO A 15 -38.85 14.16 -5.26
N GLU A 16 -38.86 13.66 -6.49
CA GLU A 16 -38.01 12.54 -6.89
C GLU A 16 -36.56 12.94 -6.65
N THR A 17 -35.95 12.40 -5.59
CA THR A 17 -34.50 12.35 -5.48
C THR A 17 -34.01 11.42 -6.57
N ALA A 18 -33.41 12.00 -7.61
CA ALA A 18 -32.63 11.24 -8.58
C ALA A 18 -31.47 10.57 -7.83
N ASP A 19 -31.61 9.27 -7.56
CA ASP A 19 -30.47 8.39 -7.33
C ASP A 19 -29.70 8.35 -8.65
N ASP A 20 -28.74 9.25 -8.78
CA ASP A 20 -27.71 9.22 -9.82
C ASP A 20 -26.65 8.18 -9.37
N ASP A 21 -27.11 6.93 -9.28
CA ASP A 21 -26.27 5.76 -9.03
C ASP A 21 -25.77 5.28 -10.40
N ASP A 22 -24.79 6.02 -10.95
CA ASP A 22 -24.13 5.67 -12.21
C ASP A 22 -23.48 4.28 -12.06
N PRO A 23 -23.93 3.25 -12.81
CA PRO A 23 -23.36 1.91 -12.70
C PRO A 23 -21.91 1.84 -13.20
N GLY A 24 -21.40 2.90 -13.83
CA GLY A 24 -20.06 2.99 -14.41
C GLY A 24 -18.92 3.07 -13.39
N ASP A 25 -19.18 3.54 -12.17
CA ASP A 25 -18.15 3.63 -11.10
C ASP A 25 -17.98 2.30 -10.33
N ARG A 26 -18.82 1.30 -10.61
CA ARG A 26 -18.69 -0.08 -10.08
C ARG A 26 -17.76 -0.97 -10.91
N GLU A 27 -16.87 -0.41 -11.73
CA GLU A 27 -15.75 -1.16 -12.31
C GLU A 27 -14.65 -1.36 -11.24
N ALA A 28 -15.07 -2.10 -10.22
CA ALA A 28 -14.38 -2.84 -9.17
C ALA A 28 -12.99 -2.35 -8.74
N TYR A 29 -12.97 -1.54 -7.69
CA TYR A 29 -11.85 -1.49 -6.73
C TYR A 29 -11.53 -2.88 -6.11
N ALA A 30 -12.40 -3.87 -6.30
CA ALA A 30 -12.25 -5.26 -5.90
C ALA A 30 -11.48 -6.13 -6.91
N ASP A 31 -10.50 -5.61 -7.67
CA ASP A 31 -9.62 -6.50 -8.42
C ASP A 31 -8.53 -7.13 -7.51
N LEU A 32 -8.99 -8.05 -6.66
CA LEU A 32 -8.19 -8.90 -5.77
C LEU A 32 -7.50 -10.09 -6.49
N GLY A 33 -7.61 -10.18 -7.82
CA GLY A 33 -7.10 -11.34 -8.58
C GLY A 33 -8.19 -12.33 -8.97
N ALA A 34 -9.45 -12.01 -8.65
CA ALA A 34 -10.62 -12.79 -9.04
C ALA A 34 -10.90 -12.64 -10.54
N THR A 35 -10.98 -13.77 -11.24
CA THR A 35 -11.24 -13.81 -12.69
C THR A 35 -12.58 -14.45 -13.05
N THR A 36 -13.33 -14.93 -12.05
CA THR A 36 -14.66 -15.51 -12.21
C THR A 36 -15.67 -14.73 -11.38
N GLU A 37 -16.92 -14.70 -11.83
CA GLU A 37 -18.03 -14.04 -11.13
C GLU A 37 -18.13 -14.47 -9.66
N ALA A 38 -18.16 -15.79 -9.40
CA ALA A 38 -18.18 -16.30 -8.03
C ALA A 38 -16.94 -15.89 -7.20
N ALA A 39 -15.78 -15.71 -7.82
CA ALA A 39 -14.59 -15.22 -7.11
C ALA A 39 -14.66 -13.72 -6.84
N MET A 40 -15.26 -12.94 -7.76
CA MET A 40 -15.52 -11.52 -7.59
C MET A 40 -16.51 -11.29 -6.43
N ASP A 41 -17.60 -12.06 -6.38
CA ASP A 41 -18.57 -12.02 -5.29
C ASP A 41 -17.92 -12.25 -3.92
N ILE A 42 -17.02 -13.24 -3.84
CA ILE A 42 -16.27 -13.55 -2.61
C ILE A 42 -15.33 -12.39 -2.24
N ALA A 43 -14.62 -11.84 -3.23
CA ALA A 43 -13.68 -10.75 -3.04
C ALA A 43 -14.38 -9.48 -2.54
N GLU A 44 -15.50 -9.12 -3.18
CA GLU A 44 -16.35 -7.98 -2.80
C GLU A 44 -16.94 -8.18 -1.41
N THR A 45 -17.61 -9.31 -1.16
CA THR A 45 -18.16 -9.64 0.17
C THR A 45 -17.09 -9.59 1.25
N SER A 46 -15.88 -10.05 0.96
CA SER A 46 -14.78 -10.01 1.92
C SER A 46 -14.33 -8.59 2.20
N MET A 47 -14.28 -7.71 1.20
CA MET A 47 -13.89 -6.32 1.38
C MET A 47 -14.97 -5.52 2.10
N ASP A 48 -16.25 -5.77 1.84
CA ASP A 48 -17.36 -5.15 2.57
C ASP A 48 -17.25 -5.40 4.07
N ARG A 49 -16.97 -6.66 4.45
CA ARG A 49 -16.72 -7.02 5.86
C ARG A 49 -15.50 -6.31 6.45
N VAL A 50 -14.46 -6.07 5.66
CA VAL A 50 -13.29 -5.32 6.12
C VAL A 50 -13.65 -3.84 6.31
N HIS A 51 -14.50 -3.28 5.46
CA HIS A 51 -14.95 -1.89 5.54
C HIS A 51 -15.89 -1.64 6.73
N GLU A 52 -16.54 -2.68 7.28
CA GLU A 52 -17.22 -2.59 8.58
C GLU A 52 -16.24 -2.43 9.75
N LEU A 53 -14.98 -2.85 9.58
CA LEU A 53 -13.95 -2.90 10.64
C LEU A 53 -12.92 -1.78 10.54
N VAL A 54 -12.70 -1.24 9.35
CA VAL A 54 -11.71 -0.21 9.05
C VAL A 54 -12.43 1.01 8.47
N PRO A 55 -12.14 2.24 8.95
CA PRO A 55 -12.69 3.46 8.36
C PRO A 55 -12.42 3.54 6.84
N GLN A 56 -13.15 4.40 6.14
CA GLN A 56 -13.00 4.59 4.68
C GLN A 56 -12.83 6.05 4.28
N GLU A 57 -12.44 6.90 5.22
CA GLU A 57 -12.48 8.36 5.04
C GLU A 57 -11.21 8.88 4.34
N THR A 58 -10.10 8.14 4.45
CA THR A 58 -8.79 8.59 3.98
C THR A 58 -8.13 7.62 3.00
N LEU A 59 -7.15 8.12 2.24
CA LEU A 59 -6.31 7.28 1.39
C LEU A 59 -5.50 6.27 2.21
N ALA A 60 -5.09 6.64 3.41
CA ALA A 60 -4.40 5.77 4.35
C ALA A 60 -5.29 4.59 4.78
N ASP A 61 -6.59 4.82 4.95
CA ASP A 61 -7.53 3.77 5.34
C ASP A 61 -7.69 2.69 4.28
N ARG A 62 -7.59 3.05 3.00
CA ARG A 62 -7.57 2.07 1.90
C ARG A 62 -6.41 1.07 2.04
N LEU A 63 -5.24 1.54 2.47
CA LEU A 63 -4.09 0.66 2.73
C LEU A 63 -4.25 -0.15 4.03
N ARG A 64 -4.85 0.44 5.08
CA ARG A 64 -5.21 -0.30 6.31
C ARG A 64 -6.19 -1.44 5.99
N ALA A 65 -7.25 -1.15 5.24
CA ALA A 65 -8.24 -2.14 4.81
C ALA A 65 -7.59 -3.26 3.99
N LYS A 66 -6.75 -2.91 2.99
CA LYS A 66 -6.04 -3.92 2.20
C LYS A 66 -5.12 -4.79 3.04
N SER A 67 -4.48 -4.20 4.06
CA SER A 67 -3.62 -4.93 4.99
C SER A 67 -4.42 -5.91 5.84
N VAL A 68 -5.55 -5.47 6.42
CA VAL A 68 -6.48 -6.33 7.18
C VAL A 68 -7.01 -7.47 6.33
N HIS A 69 -7.39 -7.19 5.07
CA HIS A 69 -7.83 -8.22 4.14
C HIS A 69 -6.73 -9.27 3.88
N ALA A 70 -5.51 -8.81 3.62
CA ALA A 70 -4.39 -9.70 3.29
C ALA A 70 -3.93 -10.55 4.49
N THR A 71 -4.06 -10.05 5.72
CA THR A 71 -3.65 -10.76 6.94
C THR A 71 -4.77 -11.56 7.58
N GLY A 72 -6.04 -11.21 7.31
CA GLY A 72 -7.19 -11.72 8.05
C GLY A 72 -7.23 -11.25 9.51
N ASP A 73 -6.50 -10.19 9.85
CA ASP A 73 -6.36 -9.66 11.22
C ASP A 73 -6.81 -8.19 11.30
N PRO A 74 -7.99 -7.91 11.91
CA PRO A 74 -8.49 -6.55 12.08
C PRO A 74 -7.56 -5.62 12.85
N GLU A 75 -6.74 -6.15 13.76
CA GLU A 75 -5.82 -5.35 14.58
C GLU A 75 -4.70 -4.75 13.74
N PHE A 76 -4.43 -5.31 12.55
CA PHE A 76 -3.36 -4.85 11.68
C PHE A 76 -3.52 -3.39 11.26
N GLN A 77 -4.77 -2.89 11.19
CA GLN A 77 -5.05 -1.48 10.91
C GLN A 77 -4.37 -0.52 11.90
N HIS A 78 -4.21 -0.95 13.16
CA HIS A 78 -3.59 -0.18 14.23
C HIS A 78 -2.07 -0.29 14.25
N LEU A 79 -1.48 -1.12 13.39
CA LEU A 79 -0.03 -1.32 13.27
C LEU A 79 0.58 -0.55 12.10
N VAL A 80 -0.22 -0.22 11.07
CA VAL A 80 0.22 0.57 9.93
C VAL A 80 0.56 2.00 10.37
N ARG A 81 1.68 2.52 9.90
CA ARG A 81 2.17 3.88 10.17
C ARG A 81 2.59 4.50 8.84
N PHE A 82 2.40 5.81 8.72
CA PHE A 82 2.71 6.59 7.54
C PHE A 82 3.65 7.72 7.91
N ILE A 83 4.65 7.97 7.07
CA ILE A 83 5.68 8.99 7.24
C ILE A 83 5.59 9.96 6.05
N GLY A 84 5.34 11.22 6.38
CA GLY A 84 5.13 12.32 5.45
C GLY A 84 4.55 13.54 6.18
N ALA A 85 4.25 14.59 5.44
CA ALA A 85 3.50 15.77 5.86
C ALA A 85 2.10 15.41 6.36
N ASP A 86 1.47 14.40 5.76
CA ASP A 86 0.21 13.81 6.19
C ASP A 86 0.20 12.29 5.90
N GLU A 87 -0.76 11.55 6.46
CA GLU A 87 -0.85 10.09 6.23
C GLU A 87 -1.14 9.70 4.77
N SER A 88 -1.62 10.65 3.96
CA SER A 88 -1.93 10.43 2.55
C SER A 88 -0.72 10.69 1.63
N GLU A 89 0.31 11.41 2.07
CA GLU A 89 1.51 11.68 1.26
C GLU A 89 2.19 10.41 0.75
N PRO A 90 2.59 9.43 1.59
CA PRO A 90 3.23 8.21 1.08
C PRO A 90 2.32 7.43 0.12
N VAL A 91 1.00 7.46 0.34
CA VAL A 91 0.02 6.83 -0.57
C VAL A 91 0.02 7.51 -1.94
N ARG A 92 -0.02 8.85 -1.98
CA ARG A 92 0.03 9.63 -3.21
C ARG A 92 1.37 9.48 -3.92
N ALA A 93 2.47 9.50 -3.17
CA ALA A 93 3.82 9.32 -3.69
C ALA A 93 3.98 7.94 -4.35
N GLY A 94 3.52 6.88 -3.69
CA GLY A 94 3.52 5.52 -4.24
C GLY A 94 2.63 5.40 -5.48
N ALA A 95 1.39 5.90 -5.43
CA ALA A 95 0.50 5.87 -6.60
C ALA A 95 1.12 6.61 -7.79
N ARG A 96 1.70 7.79 -7.56
CA ARG A 96 2.40 8.55 -8.59
C ARG A 96 3.61 7.80 -9.14
N ALA A 97 4.42 7.19 -8.29
CA ALA A 97 5.57 6.39 -8.72
C ALA A 97 5.15 5.19 -9.58
N VAL A 98 4.01 4.56 -9.29
CA VAL A 98 3.44 3.49 -10.13
C VAL A 98 2.98 4.04 -11.48
N LEU A 99 2.27 5.17 -11.50
CA LEU A 99 1.81 5.82 -12.73
C LEU A 99 2.97 6.33 -13.60
N ASP A 100 4.07 6.76 -12.97
CA ASP A 100 5.30 7.19 -13.62
C ASP A 100 6.23 6.01 -13.98
N GLU A 101 5.73 4.76 -13.86
CA GLU A 101 6.42 3.50 -14.18
C GLU A 101 7.77 3.32 -13.49
N ARG A 102 7.91 3.89 -12.28
CA ARG A 102 9.14 3.80 -11.48
C ARG A 102 9.42 2.34 -11.09
N PRO A 103 10.70 1.93 -11.04
CA PRO A 103 11.05 0.56 -10.70
C PRO A 103 10.58 0.22 -9.28
N ILE A 104 10.10 -1.01 -9.10
CA ILE A 104 9.75 -1.57 -7.79
C ILE A 104 10.86 -2.54 -7.38
N VAL A 105 11.50 -2.26 -6.25
CA VAL A 105 12.65 -3.01 -5.75
C VAL A 105 12.28 -3.69 -4.44
N THR A 106 12.14 -5.01 -4.47
CA THR A 106 11.75 -5.80 -3.29
C THR A 106 12.96 -6.41 -2.61
N ASP A 107 12.93 -6.61 -1.29
CA ASP A 107 14.01 -7.28 -0.57
C ASP A 107 14.17 -8.77 -0.99
N ILE A 108 13.05 -9.50 -1.13
CA ILE A 108 13.05 -10.94 -1.42
C ILE A 108 12.14 -11.35 -2.60
N THR A 109 12.30 -12.60 -3.04
CA THR A 109 11.54 -13.19 -4.16
C THR A 109 10.03 -13.26 -3.90
N MET A 110 9.59 -13.62 -2.68
CA MET A 110 8.16 -13.79 -2.39
C MET A 110 7.39 -12.48 -2.51
N VAL A 111 7.96 -11.37 -2.03
CA VAL A 111 7.37 -10.03 -2.16
C VAL A 111 7.24 -9.66 -3.63
N LYS A 112 8.28 -9.87 -4.44
CA LYS A 112 8.22 -9.67 -5.90
C LYS A 112 7.10 -10.49 -6.54
N ALA A 113 6.95 -11.76 -6.17
CA ALA A 113 5.94 -12.65 -6.74
C ALA A 113 4.50 -12.26 -6.38
N GLY A 114 4.30 -11.56 -5.25
CA GLY A 114 2.99 -11.06 -4.83
C GLY A 114 2.57 -9.75 -5.50
N ILE A 115 3.46 -9.03 -6.17
CA ILE A 115 3.14 -7.81 -6.90
C ILE A 115 2.46 -8.19 -8.22
N THR A 116 1.19 -7.79 -8.39
CA THR A 116 0.44 -8.01 -9.62
C THR A 116 0.86 -7.00 -10.68
N GLY A 117 1.19 -7.44 -11.90
CA GLY A 117 1.48 -6.53 -13.02
C GLY A 117 0.23 -5.93 -13.69
N ARG A 118 -0.86 -5.77 -12.94
CA ARG A 118 -2.11 -5.20 -13.48
C ARG A 118 -2.14 -3.71 -13.21
N GLY A 119 -2.45 -2.93 -14.24
CA GLY A 119 -2.55 -1.47 -14.15
C GLY A 119 -1.22 -0.72 -14.11
N HIS A 120 -0.09 -1.39 -14.36
CA HIS A 120 1.22 -0.74 -14.50
C HIS A 120 2.23 -1.62 -15.27
N ASP A 121 3.23 -0.99 -15.88
CA ASP A 121 4.36 -1.65 -16.55
C ASP A 121 5.69 -1.49 -15.78
N CYS A 122 5.64 -1.08 -14.50
CA CYS A 122 6.81 -0.94 -13.65
C CYS A 122 7.71 -2.19 -13.67
N ALA A 123 9.01 -1.98 -13.86
CA ALA A 123 9.99 -3.05 -13.73
C ALA A 123 10.08 -3.52 -12.26
N VAL A 124 9.70 -4.78 -12.00
CA VAL A 124 9.77 -5.38 -10.65
C VAL A 124 11.00 -6.25 -10.52
N ARG A 125 11.90 -5.88 -9.61
CA ARG A 125 13.16 -6.60 -9.33
C ARG A 125 13.31 -6.87 -7.85
N LYS A 126 14.08 -7.91 -7.53
CA LYS A 126 14.40 -8.28 -6.14
C LYS A 126 15.86 -7.96 -5.86
N ALA A 127 16.16 -7.54 -4.64
CA ALA A 127 17.51 -7.31 -4.16
C ALA A 127 18.22 -8.66 -3.94
N ILE A 128 17.59 -9.61 -3.23
CA ILE A 128 18.25 -10.87 -2.91
C ILE A 128 18.75 -11.61 -4.18
N GLY A 129 20.03 -11.96 -4.15
CA GLY A 129 20.75 -12.51 -5.31
C GLY A 129 21.89 -11.60 -5.80
N ASN A 130 21.85 -10.32 -5.43
CA ASN A 130 22.96 -9.38 -5.61
C ASN A 130 23.87 -9.34 -4.37
N GLY A 131 25.08 -8.79 -4.48
CA GLY A 131 25.99 -8.59 -3.34
C GLY A 131 26.49 -9.87 -2.65
N ALA A 132 26.56 -10.99 -3.38
CA ALA A 132 27.01 -12.27 -2.81
C ALA A 132 28.47 -12.23 -2.34
N GLU A 133 29.34 -11.57 -3.10
CA GLU A 133 30.74 -11.32 -2.76
C GLU A 133 30.84 -10.41 -1.54
N LEU A 134 30.13 -9.27 -1.56
CA LEU A 134 30.05 -8.34 -0.43
C LEU A 134 29.60 -9.04 0.87
N ALA A 135 28.59 -9.90 0.81
CA ALA A 135 28.14 -10.67 1.97
C ALA A 135 29.23 -11.62 2.52
N ALA A 136 29.97 -12.29 1.63
CA ALA A 136 31.04 -13.20 2.01
C ALA A 136 32.23 -12.47 2.64
N GLU A 137 32.58 -11.31 2.11
CA GLU A 137 33.72 -10.50 2.58
C GLU A 137 33.44 -9.81 3.92
N THR A 138 32.24 -9.27 4.10
CA THR A 138 31.88 -8.45 5.28
C THR A 138 31.21 -9.24 6.40
N GLY A 139 30.73 -10.46 6.12
CA GLY A 139 29.95 -11.26 7.05
C GLY A 139 28.50 -10.77 7.25
N MET A 140 28.05 -9.80 6.44
CA MET A 140 26.68 -9.32 6.45
C MET A 140 25.67 -10.37 5.98
N THR A 141 24.40 -10.19 6.34
CA THR A 141 23.33 -11.00 5.73
C THR A 141 23.22 -10.71 4.24
N ARG A 142 22.91 -11.75 3.45
CA ARG A 142 22.72 -11.63 1.99
C ARG A 142 21.74 -10.53 1.58
N THR A 143 20.68 -10.31 2.35
CA THR A 143 19.68 -9.26 2.06
C THR A 143 20.20 -7.85 2.32
N ALA A 144 21.02 -7.65 3.36
CA ALA A 144 21.68 -6.37 3.60
C ALA A 144 22.70 -6.05 2.50
N ALA A 145 23.60 -7.01 2.21
CA ALA A 145 24.58 -6.84 1.15
C ALA A 145 23.93 -6.59 -0.22
N ALA A 146 22.83 -7.27 -0.52
CA ALA A 146 22.06 -7.04 -1.73
C ALA A 146 21.48 -5.63 -1.84
N VAL A 147 20.98 -5.06 -0.74
CA VAL A 147 20.49 -3.67 -0.75
C VAL A 147 21.64 -2.71 -1.03
N LEU A 148 22.77 -2.85 -0.33
CA LEU A 148 23.94 -2.00 -0.52
C LEU A 148 24.51 -2.09 -1.95
N GLU A 149 24.56 -3.30 -2.52
CA GLU A 149 25.01 -3.51 -3.90
C GLU A 149 24.12 -2.74 -4.89
N LEU A 150 22.80 -2.92 -4.78
CA LEU A 150 21.87 -2.22 -5.67
C LEU A 150 21.88 -0.71 -5.46
N ASP A 151 22.07 -0.26 -4.23
CA ASP A 151 22.20 1.16 -3.92
C ASP A 151 23.42 1.79 -4.58
N SER A 152 24.56 1.09 -4.58
CA SER A 152 25.77 1.54 -5.27
C SER A 152 25.61 1.68 -6.79
N GLU A 153 24.63 0.97 -7.37
CA GLU A 153 24.23 1.09 -8.78
C GLU A 153 23.22 2.24 -9.03
N GLY A 154 22.81 2.99 -8.01
CA GLY A 154 21.83 4.09 -8.11
C GLY A 154 20.38 3.62 -8.29
N VAL A 155 20.09 2.38 -7.94
CA VAL A 155 18.81 1.73 -8.29
C VAL A 155 17.65 2.26 -7.49
N TYR A 156 17.90 2.60 -6.22
CA TYR A 156 16.85 2.98 -5.29
C TYR A 156 16.39 4.42 -5.51
N ASP A 157 17.14 5.25 -6.24
CA ASP A 157 16.76 6.64 -6.50
C ASP A 157 15.47 6.73 -7.32
N GLY A 158 14.47 7.37 -6.71
CA GLY A 158 13.09 7.47 -7.18
C GLY A 158 12.38 6.12 -7.35
N ALA A 159 12.93 5.00 -6.86
CA ALA A 159 12.27 3.71 -6.90
C ALA A 159 11.17 3.60 -5.83
N ILE A 160 10.28 2.62 -6.00
CA ILE A 160 9.42 2.13 -4.93
C ILE A 160 10.20 1.04 -4.20
N ALA A 161 10.75 1.36 -3.03
CA ALA A 161 11.54 0.43 -2.24
C ALA A 161 10.64 -0.38 -1.31
N VAL A 162 10.61 -1.71 -1.44
CA VAL A 162 9.72 -2.60 -0.68
C VAL A 162 10.53 -3.59 0.15
N VAL A 163 10.44 -3.49 1.48
CA VAL A 163 11.07 -4.42 2.41
C VAL A 163 9.98 -5.21 3.14
N GLY A 164 9.65 -6.39 2.62
CA GLY A 164 8.54 -7.20 3.16
C GLY A 164 8.96 -8.29 4.14
N ASN A 165 10.25 -8.61 4.26
CA ASN A 165 10.68 -9.74 5.08
C ASN A 165 11.89 -9.43 5.98
N ALA A 166 13.01 -8.94 5.44
CA ALA A 166 14.28 -8.95 6.15
C ALA A 166 14.52 -7.67 6.97
N PRO A 167 14.61 -7.74 8.32
CA PRO A 167 14.97 -6.58 9.15
C PRO A 167 16.32 -5.96 8.76
N THR A 168 17.28 -6.80 8.35
CA THR A 168 18.60 -6.32 7.93
C THR A 168 18.58 -5.59 6.59
N ALA A 169 17.61 -5.87 5.70
CA ALA A 169 17.42 -5.08 4.48
C ALA A 169 16.86 -3.69 4.82
N ALA A 170 15.93 -3.61 5.78
CA ALA A 170 15.41 -2.32 6.25
C ALA A 170 16.50 -1.46 6.91
N LEU A 171 17.38 -2.08 7.70
CA LEU A 171 18.53 -1.38 8.29
C LEU A 171 19.50 -0.87 7.20
N ALA A 172 19.87 -1.72 6.24
CA ALA A 172 20.74 -1.30 5.14
C ALA A 172 20.10 -0.19 4.28
N LEU A 173 18.81 -0.26 3.99
CA LEU A 173 18.11 0.79 3.25
C LEU A 173 18.09 2.12 4.03
N ALA A 174 17.97 2.07 5.36
CA ALA A 174 18.12 3.26 6.18
C ALA A 174 19.53 3.86 6.07
N ASP A 175 20.59 3.04 6.09
CA ASP A 175 21.97 3.51 5.87
C ASP A 175 22.08 4.25 4.51
N CYS A 176 21.57 3.64 3.44
CA CYS A 176 21.55 4.24 2.10
C CYS A 176 20.85 5.60 2.08
N ILE A 177 19.70 5.73 2.74
CA ILE A 177 18.94 7.00 2.78
C ILE A 177 19.71 8.07 3.56
N GLU A 178 20.34 7.72 4.68
CA GLU A 178 21.23 8.64 5.42
C GLU A 178 22.37 9.13 4.52
N ASP A 179 22.93 8.24 3.70
CA ASP A 179 24.06 8.51 2.80
C ASP A 179 23.67 9.24 1.50
N GLY A 180 22.38 9.42 1.22
CA GLY A 180 21.91 10.30 0.16
C GLY A 180 20.90 9.69 -0.81
N THR A 181 20.63 8.40 -0.72
CA THR A 181 19.64 7.72 -1.58
C THR A 181 18.24 8.26 -1.34
N ARG A 182 17.47 8.48 -2.41
CA ARG A 182 16.11 9.06 -2.33
C ARG A 182 15.09 8.22 -3.09
N PRO A 183 14.54 7.15 -2.47
CA PRO A 183 13.38 6.44 -3.02
C PRO A 183 12.18 7.37 -3.19
N ALA A 184 11.30 7.07 -4.16
CA ALA A 184 10.05 7.83 -4.33
C ALA A 184 9.09 7.56 -3.16
N VAL A 185 9.07 6.32 -2.68
CA VAL A 185 8.38 5.90 -1.45
C VAL A 185 9.03 4.61 -0.93
N VAL A 186 9.00 4.42 0.38
CA VAL A 186 9.41 3.18 1.04
C VAL A 186 8.18 2.45 1.58
N VAL A 187 8.08 1.13 1.37
CA VAL A 187 7.07 0.27 2.01
C VAL A 187 7.81 -0.77 2.83
N ALA A 188 7.79 -0.64 4.15
CA ALA A 188 8.59 -1.48 5.04
C ALA A 188 7.76 -2.20 6.10
N THR A 189 7.57 -3.50 5.89
CA THR A 189 6.89 -4.41 6.83
C THR A 189 7.72 -5.66 7.13
N PRO A 190 9.05 -5.56 7.41
CA PRO A 190 9.85 -6.74 7.73
C PRO A 190 9.31 -7.41 9.00
N VAL A 191 9.28 -8.74 8.99
CA VAL A 191 8.77 -9.56 10.08
C VAL A 191 9.89 -10.23 10.86
N GLY A 192 9.62 -10.62 12.10
CA GLY A 192 10.55 -11.36 12.93
C GLY A 192 10.54 -10.95 14.38
N PHE A 193 11.20 -11.77 15.21
CA PHE A 193 11.32 -11.55 16.65
C PHE A 193 12.68 -10.96 17.05
N VAL A 194 13.57 -10.79 16.08
CA VAL A 194 14.91 -10.23 16.28
C VAL A 194 15.07 -9.05 15.32
N LYS A 195 15.39 -7.86 15.86
CA LYS A 195 15.63 -6.61 15.12
C LYS A 195 14.48 -6.06 14.29
N ALA A 196 13.37 -6.77 14.11
CA ALA A 196 12.29 -6.32 13.23
C ALA A 196 11.60 -5.03 13.72
N ALA A 197 11.36 -4.91 15.03
CA ALA A 197 10.82 -3.69 15.62
C ALA A 197 11.80 -2.51 15.43
N ASP A 198 13.03 -2.69 15.89
CA ASP A 198 14.10 -1.69 15.80
C ASP A 198 14.37 -1.26 14.35
N SER A 199 14.33 -2.19 13.39
CA SER A 199 14.55 -1.87 11.97
C SER A 199 13.44 -1.01 11.38
N ARG A 200 12.18 -1.25 11.77
CA ARG A 200 11.04 -0.43 11.32
C ARG A 200 11.08 0.95 11.97
N GLU A 201 11.44 1.01 13.25
CA GLU A 201 11.59 2.28 13.96
C GLU A 201 12.69 3.13 13.34
N ARG A 202 13.90 2.58 13.20
CA ARG A 202 15.02 3.29 12.57
C ARG A 202 14.69 3.77 11.16
N LEU A 203 14.12 2.91 10.32
CA LEU A 203 13.80 3.29 8.95
C LEU A 203 12.77 4.42 8.90
N ARG A 204 11.78 4.43 9.79
CA ARG A 204 10.83 5.55 9.90
C ARG A 204 11.52 6.85 10.32
N GLU A 205 12.41 6.80 11.31
CA GLU A 205 13.15 7.97 11.78
C GLU A 205 14.01 8.57 10.68
N VAL A 206 14.76 7.72 9.95
CA VAL A 206 15.59 8.14 8.82
C VAL A 206 14.72 8.71 7.68
N CYS A 207 13.66 8.01 7.27
CA CYS A 207 12.75 8.52 6.25
C CYS A 207 12.19 9.90 6.62
N ALA A 208 11.75 10.09 7.87
CA ALA A 208 11.25 11.37 8.36
C ALA A 208 12.33 12.47 8.35
N ALA A 209 13.55 12.16 8.82
CA ALA A 209 14.65 13.12 8.87
C ALA A 209 15.13 13.57 7.48
N HIS A 210 14.99 12.70 6.48
CA HIS A 210 15.49 12.94 5.11
C HIS A 210 14.38 13.25 4.09
N GLY A 211 13.12 13.39 4.54
CA GLY A 211 11.99 13.75 3.68
C GLY A 211 11.63 12.68 2.65
N VAL A 212 11.83 11.41 2.98
CA VAL A 212 11.44 10.26 2.15
C VAL A 212 10.08 9.74 2.64
N PRO A 213 9.03 9.74 1.81
CA PRO A 213 7.72 9.20 2.21
C PRO A 213 7.80 7.69 2.48
N ALA A 214 7.15 7.20 3.55
CA ALA A 214 7.18 5.78 3.93
C ALA A 214 5.91 5.27 4.64
#